data_AF-A0A6I1EB88-F1
#
_entry.id   AF-A0A6I1EB88-F1
#
_cell.length_a   1.000
_cell.length_b   1.000
_cell.length_c   1.000
_cell.angle_alpha   90.00
_cell.angle_beta   90.00
_cell.angle_gamma   90.00
#
_symmetry.space_group_name_H-M   'P 1'
#
loop_
_entity.id
_entity.type
_entity.pdbx_description
1 polymer ?
#
loop_
_entity_poly.entity_id
_entity_poly.type
_entity_poly.pdbx_seq_one_letter_code
_entity_poly.pdbx_strand_id
1 'polypeptide(L)' 'MRRFSLAAYEQHLKWLALVLGLCSTIAIVQNWHPWPMFFGLPFCIIWIYCAWLHTERQLKYINIIFALLYAYGIAKYILT' A
#
# COMPACT_ATOMS: atom_id res chain seq x y z
N MET A 1 -24.66 -13.02 -11.15
CA MET A 1 -23.53 -12.19 -11.62
C MET A 1 -22.23 -12.96 -11.38
N ARG A 2 -21.49 -13.32 -12.43
CA ARG A 2 -20.27 -14.15 -12.38
C ARG A 2 -19.14 -13.41 -11.63
N ARG A 3 -18.93 -13.72 -10.34
CA ARG A 3 -17.84 -13.16 -9.49
C ARG A 3 -16.49 -13.87 -9.63
N PHE A 4 -16.39 -14.91 -10.47
CA PHE A 4 -15.22 -15.79 -10.51
C PHE A 4 -13.97 -15.20 -11.20
N SER A 5 -14.07 -14.09 -11.94
CA SER A 5 -12.91 -13.53 -12.67
C SER A 5 -12.12 -12.48 -11.87
N LEU A 6 -12.77 -11.69 -11.01
CA LEU A 6 -12.08 -10.64 -10.22
C LEU A 6 -11.39 -11.19 -8.97
N ALA A 7 -11.87 -12.30 -8.41
CA ALA A 7 -11.31 -12.90 -7.19
C ALA A 7 -9.85 -13.37 -7.37
N ALA A 8 -9.50 -13.88 -8.56
CA ALA A 8 -8.12 -14.30 -8.84
C ALA A 8 -7.16 -13.10 -8.86
N TYR A 9 -7.56 -11.99 -9.50
CA TYR A 9 -6.76 -10.75 -9.54
C TYR A 9 -6.66 -10.09 -8.16
N GLU A 10 -7.71 -10.17 -7.35
CA GLU A 10 -7.70 -9.65 -5.98
C GLU A 10 -6.67 -10.37 -5.10
N GLN A 11 -6.57 -11.70 -5.21
CA GLN A 11 -5.57 -12.46 -4.48
C GLN A 11 -4.15 -12.11 -4.91
N HIS A 12 -3.90 -11.92 -6.21
CA HIS A 12 -2.60 -11.48 -6.72
C HIS A 12 -2.24 -10.07 -6.23
N LEU A 13 -3.21 -9.15 -6.19
CA LEU A 13 -3.02 -7.81 -5.63
C LEU A 13 -2.65 -7.87 -4.15
N LYS A 14 -3.31 -8.73 -3.35
CA LYS A 14 -2.99 -8.93 -1.94
C LYS A 14 -1.57 -9.46 -1.74
N TRP A 15 -1.13 -10.43 -2.56
CA TRP A 15 0.25 -10.92 -2.53
C TRP A 15 1.26 -9.84 -2.92
N LEU A 16 0.95 -9.03 -3.93
CA LEU A 16 1.80 -7.91 -4.33
C LEU A 16 1.90 -6.86 -3.22
N ALA A 17 0.79 -6.53 -2.55
CA ALA A 17 0.80 -5.67 -1.38
C ALA A 17 1.67 -6.26 -0.25
N LEU A 18 1.56 -7.57 0.02
CA LEU A 18 2.43 -8.22 1.01
C LEU A 18 3.92 -8.03 0.68
N VAL A 19 4.32 -8.28 -0.57
CA VAL A 19 5.71 -8.10 -1.02
C VAL A 19 6.15 -6.64 -0.86
N LEU A 20 5.33 -5.67 -1.26
CA LEU A 20 5.63 -4.25 -1.08
C LEU A 20 5.79 -3.87 0.40
N GLY A 21 4.93 -4.38 1.29
CA GLY A 21 5.03 -4.15 2.73
C GLY A 21 6.32 -4.73 3.32
N LEU A 22 6.72 -5.93 2.87
CA LEU A 22 7.99 -6.54 3.26
C LEU A 22 9.19 -5.74 2.77
N CYS A 23 9.21 -5.34 1.49
CA CYS A 23 10.26 -4.49 0.92
C CYS A 23 10.37 -3.15 1.67
N SER A 24 9.23 -2.52 1.98
CA SER A 24 9.18 -1.31 2.79
C SER A 24 9.81 -1.53 4.17
N THR A 25 9.45 -2.62 4.85
CA THR A 25 9.95 -2.95 6.19
C THR A 25 11.46 -3.23 6.17
N ILE A 26 11.94 -3.99 5.19
CA ILE A 26 13.38 -4.25 4.99
C ILE A 26 14.12 -2.92 4.77
N ALA A 27 13.60 -2.04 3.92
CA ALA A 27 14.21 -0.74 3.67
C ALA A 27 14.24 0.14 4.94
N ILE A 28 13.25 0.04 5.84
CA ILE A 28 13.28 0.72 7.14
C ILE A 28 14.40 0.16 8.01
N VAL A 29 14.46 -1.17 8.18
CA VAL A 29 15.47 -1.83 9.02
C VAL A 29 16.89 -1.55 8.54
N GLN A 30 17.09 -1.51 7.22
CA GLN A 30 18.39 -1.24 6.61
C GLN A 30 18.72 0.26 6.46
N ASN A 31 17.86 1.17 6.93
CA ASN A 31 17.99 2.62 6.78
C ASN A 31 18.14 3.09 5.31
N TRP A 32 17.48 2.42 4.37
CA TRP A 32 17.52 2.73 2.93
C TRP A 32 16.51 3.84 2.56
N HIS A 33 16.62 5.02 3.15
CA HIS A 33 15.77 6.15 2.76
C HIS A 33 16.05 6.56 1.29
N PRO A 34 15.04 6.88 0.45
CA PRO A 34 13.60 7.06 0.71
C PRO A 34 12.72 5.82 0.41
N TRP A 35 13.33 4.67 0.14
CA TRP A 35 12.63 3.47 -0.35
C TRP A 35 11.42 3.00 0.47
N PRO A 36 11.39 3.12 1.82
CA PRO A 36 10.19 2.79 2.59
C PRO A 36 8.94 3.49 2.10
N MET A 37 9.04 4.76 1.71
CA MET A 37 7.89 5.55 1.28
C MET A 37 7.42 5.15 -0.12
N PHE A 38 8.38 4.86 -1.01
CA PHE A 38 8.09 4.42 -2.38
C PHE A 38 7.44 3.04 -2.44
N PHE A 39 7.76 2.13 -1.51
CA PHE A 39 7.07 0.84 -1.40
C PHE A 39 5.77 0.94 -0.58
N GLY A 40 5.76 1.77 0.47
CA GLY A 40 4.61 1.96 1.34
C GLY A 40 3.41 2.61 0.65
N LEU A 41 3.63 3.57 -0.26
CA LEU A 41 2.56 4.23 -1.00
C LEU A 41 1.73 3.27 -1.88
N PRO A 42 2.32 2.50 -2.83
CA PRO A 42 1.56 1.54 -3.63
C PRO A 42 0.97 0.41 -2.77
N PHE A 43 1.65 0.00 -1.69
CA PHE A 43 1.10 -0.92 -0.70
C PHE A 43 -0.24 -0.40 -0.13
N CYS A 44 -0.28 0.85 0.33
CA CYS A 44 -1.49 1.44 0.89
C CYS A 44 -2.60 1.57 -0.16
N ILE A 45 -2.28 1.98 -1.39
CA ILE A 45 -3.26 2.12 -2.48
C ILE A 45 -3.96 0.77 -2.76
N ILE A 46 -3.21 -0.33 -2.80
CA ILE A 46 -3.78 -1.66 -3.02
C ILE A 46 -4.72 -2.05 -1.87
N TRP A 47 -4.32 -1.78 -0.62
CA TRP A 47 -5.17 -2.09 0.53
C TRP A 47 -6.42 -1.21 0.60
N ILE A 48 -6.38 0.06 0.15
CA ILE A 48 -7.56 0.90 0.02
C ILE A 48 -8.55 0.27 -0.97
N TYR A 49 -8.06 -0.20 -2.12
CA TYR A 49 -8.89 -0.88 -3.11
C TYR A 49 -9.51 -2.18 -2.56
N CYS A 50 -8.71 -3.04 -1.91
CA CYS A 50 -9.19 -4.27 -1.29
C CYS A 50 -10.21 -3.98 -0.16
N ALA A 51 -9.96 -2.99 0.69
CA ALA A 51 -10.85 -2.61 1.78
C ALA A 51 -12.18 -2.01 1.27
N TRP A 52 -12.14 -1.31 0.12
CA TRP A 52 -13.36 -0.83 -0.54
C TRP A 52 -14.22 -2.00 -1.01
N LEU A 53 -13.62 -3.03 -1.60
CA LEU A 53 -14.34 -4.20 -2.13
C LEU A 53 -14.99 -5.04 -1.02
N HIS A 54 -14.33 -5.17 0.13
CA HIS A 54 -14.81 -5.95 1.29
C HIS A 54 -15.54 -5.11 2.35
N THR A 55 -15.74 -3.80 2.12
CA THR A 55 -16.40 -2.86 3.05
C THR A 55 -15.74 -2.74 4.44
N GLU A 56 -14.44 -3.02 4.53
CA GLU A 56 -13.63 -2.96 5.75
C GLU A 56 -13.25 -1.50 6.08
N ARG A 57 -14.07 -0.83 6.90
CA ARG A 57 -13.93 0.62 7.17
C ARG A 57 -12.59 1.00 7.81
N GLN A 58 -12.16 0.27 8.84
CA GLN A 58 -10.93 0.59 9.57
C GLN A 58 -9.69 0.45 8.67
N LEU A 59 -9.62 -0.65 7.91
CA LEU A 59 -8.54 -0.94 6.98
C LEU A 59 -8.45 0.10 5.84
N LYS A 60 -9.60 0.59 5.37
CA LYS A 60 -9.67 1.67 4.39
C LYS A 60 -9.10 2.98 4.95
N TYR A 61 -9.60 3.44 6.09
CA TYR A 61 -9.19 4.76 6.62
C TYR A 61 -7.74 4.80 7.05
N ILE A 62 -7.22 3.73 7.67
CA ILE A 62 -5.80 3.70 8.07
C ILE A 62 -4.87 3.75 6.86
N ASN A 63 -5.19 3.02 5.79
CA ASN A 63 -4.38 3.06 4.57
C ASN A 63 -4.51 4.38 3.81
N ILE A 64 -5.65 5.07 3.87
CA ILE A 64 -5.77 6.44 3.35
C ILE A 64 -4.83 7.38 4.10
N ILE A 65 -4.83 7.35 5.43
CA ILE A 65 -3.96 8.21 6.25
C ILE A 65 -2.48 7.91 5.95
N PHE A 66 -2.10 6.63 5.92
CA PHE A 66 -0.72 6.24 5.58
C PHE A 66 -0.33 6.65 4.16
N ALA A 67 -1.21 6.49 3.17
CA ALA A 67 -0.93 6.95 1.81
C ALA A 67 -0.68 8.46 1.76
N LEU A 68 -1.47 9.27 2.48
CA LEU A 68 -1.27 10.72 2.56
C LEU A 68 0.07 11.07 3.21
N LEU A 69 0.45 10.38 4.30
CA LEU A 69 1.73 10.59 4.97
C LEU A 69 2.93 10.19 4.08
N TYR A 70 2.83 9.07 3.35
CA TYR A 70 3.87 8.66 2.41
C TYR A 70 3.99 9.62 1.24
N ALA A 71 2.86 10.09 0.68
CA ALA A 71 2.86 11.10 -0.38
C ALA A 71 3.50 12.41 0.10
N TYR A 72 3.18 12.87 1.31
CA TYR A 72 3.82 14.04 1.93
C TYR A 72 5.33 13.83 2.11
N GLY A 73 5.75 12.68 2.62
CA GLY A 73 7.16 12.34 2.81
C GLY A 73 7.95 12.32 1.49
N ILE A 74 7.37 11.73 0.44
CA ILE A 74 7.95 11.73 -0.92
C ILE A 74 8.04 13.15 -1.48
N ALA A 75 6.96 13.94 -1.38
CA ALA A 75 6.96 15.33 -1.84
C ALA A 75 8.04 16.14 -1.13
N LYS A 76 8.15 16.01 0.20
CA LYS A 76 9.22 16.64 0.98
C LYS A 76 10.61 16.21 0.51
N TYR A 77 10.84 14.91 0.29
CA TYR A 77 12.12 14.39 -0.17
C TYR A 77 12.51 14.88 -1.57
N ILE A 78 11.55 15.07 -2.48
CA ILE A 78 11.82 15.56 -3.84
C ILE A 78 12.06 17.08 -3.86
N LEU A 79 11.41 17.83 -2.97
CA LEU A 79 11.48 19.29 -2.91
C LEU A 79 12.59 19.83 -2.01
N THR A 80 13.31 18.97 -1.28
CA THR A 80 14.46 19.32 -0.42
C THR A 80 15.75 18.89 -1.09
#